data_AF-A0A3L7TCQ7-F1
#
_entry.id   AF-A0A3L7TCQ7-F1
#
_cell.length_a   1.000
_cell.length_b   1.000
_cell.length_c   1.000
_cell.angle_alpha   90.00
_cell.angle_beta   90.00
_cell.angle_gamma   90.00
#
_symmetry.space_group_name_H-M   'P 1'
#
loop_
_entity.id
_entity.type
_entity.pdbx_description
1 polymer ?
#
loop_
_entity_poly.entity_id
_entity_poly.type
_entity_poly.pdbx_seq_one_letter_code
_entity_poly.pdbx_strand_id
1 'polypeptide(L)'
;MSALPGDVIRFVRTGGNHTVTSGTRCSGDGTFDSPLNVLNPLFLWTVPASAAGTTVSYFCVPHCFMGMTGSITVGTPVVIGDLNSDGAVNAPDLATLLSAWGGKGPADLDHSGSVDAADLAILLGAWTG
;
A
#
# COMPACT_ATOMS: atom_id res chain seq x y z
N MET A 1 -8.19 -6.65 -6.28
CA MET A 1 -8.68 -5.79 -5.17
C MET A 1 -7.66 -4.70 -4.88
N SER A 2 -8.03 -3.61 -4.21
CA SER A 2 -7.08 -2.59 -3.75
C SER A 2 -6.91 -2.61 -2.23
N ALA A 3 -5.71 -2.29 -1.75
CA ALA A 3 -5.41 -2.15 -0.32
C ALA A 3 -4.28 -1.12 -0.13
N LEU A 4 -4.07 -0.66 1.10
CA LEU A 4 -2.93 0.14 1.51
C LEU A 4 -2.06 -0.66 2.50
N PRO A 5 -0.77 -0.30 2.64
CA PRO A 5 0.03 -0.74 3.78
C PRO A 5 -0.71 -0.59 5.11
N GLY A 6 -0.64 -1.63 5.95
CA GLY A 6 -1.34 -1.68 7.24
C GLY A 6 -2.75 -2.28 7.18
N ASP A 7 -3.39 -2.33 6.00
CA ASP A 7 -4.66 -3.05 5.85
C ASP A 7 -4.49 -4.55 6.15
N VAL A 8 -5.56 -5.18 6.63
CA VAL A 8 -5.61 -6.64 6.83
C VAL A 8 -6.47 -7.27 5.75
N ILE A 9 -5.83 -8.06 4.89
CA ILE A 9 -6.50 -8.85 3.86
C ILE A 9 -7.07 -10.12 4.48
N ARG A 10 -8.37 -10.30 4.33
CA ARG A 10 -9.12 -11.47 4.79
C ARG A 10 -9.38 -12.43 3.63
N PHE A 11 -8.62 -13.51 3.57
CA PHE A 11 -8.93 -14.61 2.66
C PHE A 11 -9.87 -15.59 3.35
N VAL A 12 -11.13 -15.61 2.89
CA VAL A 12 -12.19 -16.44 3.45
C VAL A 12 -12.49 -17.57 2.49
N ARG A 13 -12.46 -18.81 3.00
CA ARG A 13 -12.93 -19.97 2.24
C ARG A 13 -14.44 -19.91 2.06
N THR A 14 -14.90 -20.01 0.82
CA THR A 14 -16.33 -20.12 0.48
C THR A 14 -16.77 -21.55 0.11
N GLY A 15 -15.82 -22.44 -0.19
CA GLY A 15 -16.06 -23.84 -0.56
C GLY A 15 -14.76 -24.57 -0.88
N GLY A 16 -14.83 -25.86 -1.24
CA GLY A 16 -13.68 -26.64 -1.74
C GLY A 16 -12.49 -26.80 -0.78
N ASN A 17 -11.36 -27.31 -1.26
CA ASN A 17 -10.09 -27.32 -0.52
C ASN A 17 -9.08 -26.52 -1.33
N HIS A 18 -8.64 -25.38 -0.81
CA HIS A 18 -7.78 -24.43 -1.51
C HIS A 18 -6.55 -24.08 -0.69
N THR A 19 -5.65 -23.31 -1.30
CA THR A 19 -4.63 -22.54 -0.60
C THR A 19 -4.70 -21.10 -1.06
N VAL A 20 -4.07 -20.23 -0.29
CA VAL A 20 -3.65 -18.91 -0.74
C VAL A 20 -2.14 -18.81 -0.56
N THR A 21 -1.43 -18.75 -1.69
CA THR A 21 0.02 -18.79 -1.76
C THR A 21 0.48 -17.61 -2.59
N SER A 22 1.33 -16.76 -2.03
CA SER A 22 1.86 -15.60 -2.74
C SER A 22 2.80 -16.02 -3.86
N GLY A 23 2.75 -15.29 -4.96
CA GLY A 23 3.59 -15.53 -6.13
C GLY A 23 2.79 -15.57 -7.43
N THR A 24 3.50 -15.90 -8.50
CA THR A 24 2.92 -16.06 -9.83
C THR A 24 2.40 -17.49 -10.01
N ARG A 25 1.69 -17.75 -11.12
CA ARG A 25 1.02 -19.04 -11.35
C ARG A 25 1.96 -20.23 -11.13
N CYS A 26 1.64 -21.07 -10.14
CA CYS A 26 2.41 -22.26 -9.76
C CYS A 26 3.85 -21.98 -9.30
N SER A 27 4.20 -20.73 -8.97
CA SER A 27 5.54 -20.33 -8.54
C SER A 27 5.43 -19.42 -7.33
N GLY A 28 5.67 -19.99 -6.15
CA GLY A 28 5.61 -19.28 -4.88
C GLY A 28 6.78 -18.31 -4.71
N ASP A 29 6.51 -17.13 -4.14
CA ASP A 29 7.54 -16.12 -3.84
C ASP A 29 7.96 -16.08 -2.36
N GLY A 30 7.27 -16.83 -1.50
CA GLY A 30 7.60 -16.97 -0.08
C GLY A 30 7.01 -15.91 0.86
N THR A 31 6.23 -14.94 0.35
CA THR A 31 5.60 -13.90 1.18
C THR A 31 4.54 -14.46 2.14
N PHE A 32 3.68 -15.37 1.66
CA PHE A 32 2.77 -16.15 2.48
C PHE A 32 2.37 -17.45 1.77
N ASP A 33 2.06 -18.47 2.56
CA ASP A 33 1.45 -19.72 2.09
C ASP A 33 0.55 -20.28 3.18
N SER A 34 -0.74 -20.46 2.88
CA SER A 34 -1.71 -20.91 3.87
C SER A 34 -2.83 -21.76 3.27
N PRO A 35 -3.25 -22.85 3.94
CA PRO A 35 -4.41 -23.61 3.53
C PRO A 35 -5.71 -22.80 3.75
N LEU A 36 -6.65 -22.92 2.81
CA LEU A 36 -8.02 -22.45 2.91
C LEU A 36 -8.99 -23.63 2.75
N ASN A 37 -9.28 -24.28 3.87
CA ASN A 37 -10.10 -25.49 3.92
C ASN A 37 -11.05 -25.50 5.14
N VAL A 38 -11.78 -26.59 5.36
CA VAL A 38 -12.76 -26.66 6.46
C VAL A 38 -12.14 -26.53 7.85
N LEU A 39 -10.87 -26.90 8.01
CA LEU A 39 -10.14 -26.78 9.27
C LEU A 39 -9.48 -25.40 9.42
N ASN A 40 -9.15 -24.76 8.29
CA ASN A 40 -8.52 -23.44 8.22
C ASN A 40 -9.32 -22.55 7.28
N PRO A 41 -10.50 -22.04 7.69
CA PRO A 41 -11.40 -21.33 6.78
C PRO A 41 -11.02 -19.87 6.53
N LEU A 42 -10.00 -19.36 7.25
CA LEU A 42 -9.60 -17.96 7.23
C LEU A 42 -8.08 -17.85 7.30
N PHE A 43 -7.52 -17.08 6.38
CA PHE A 43 -6.15 -16.58 6.46
C PHE A 43 -6.18 -15.05 6.50
N LEU A 44 -5.44 -14.46 7.44
CA LEU A 44 -5.28 -13.03 7.59
C LEU A 44 -3.86 -12.64 7.21
N TRP A 45 -3.72 -11.63 6.37
CA TRP A 45 -2.42 -11.10 5.99
C TRP A 45 -2.42 -9.58 6.07
N THR A 46 -1.52 -9.01 6.87
CA THR A 46 -1.31 -7.57 6.95
C THR A 46 -0.40 -7.12 5.82
N VAL A 47 -0.84 -6.12 5.05
CA VAL A 47 -0.07 -5.58 3.93
C VAL A 47 1.17 -4.85 4.48
N PRO A 48 2.40 -5.27 4.14
CA PRO A 48 3.61 -4.62 4.62
C PRO A 48 3.83 -3.28 3.90
N ALA A 49 4.54 -2.36 4.56
CA ALA A 49 4.95 -1.09 3.96
C ALA A 49 5.73 -1.27 2.65
N SER A 50 6.55 -2.32 2.55
CA SER A 50 7.33 -2.65 1.35
C SER A 50 6.48 -3.03 0.14
N ALA A 51 5.18 -3.33 0.31
CA ALA A 51 4.28 -3.61 -0.80
C ALA A 51 3.66 -2.34 -1.42
N ALA A 52 3.86 -1.16 -0.81
CA ALA A 52 3.32 0.10 -1.32
C ALA A 52 3.65 0.33 -2.80
N GLY A 53 2.64 0.70 -3.60
CA GLY A 53 2.81 0.94 -5.03
C GLY A 53 3.04 -0.31 -5.90
N THR A 54 2.95 -1.51 -5.32
CA THR A 54 3.19 -2.77 -6.05
C THR A 54 1.89 -3.56 -6.29
N THR A 55 2.00 -4.69 -7.00
CA THR A 55 0.93 -5.69 -7.08
C THR A 55 1.41 -7.00 -6.47
N VAL A 56 0.67 -7.48 -5.47
CA VAL A 56 0.92 -8.78 -4.83
C VAL A 56 0.05 -9.83 -5.50
N SER A 57 0.70 -10.74 -6.21
CA SER A 57 0.04 -11.87 -6.87
C SER A 57 -0.08 -13.04 -5.90
N TYR A 58 -1.15 -13.82 -6.05
CA TYR A 58 -1.32 -15.07 -5.32
C TYR A 58 -2.04 -16.11 -6.17
N PHE A 59 -1.89 -17.37 -5.78
CA PHE A 59 -2.53 -18.49 -6.44
C PHE A 59 -2.90 -19.58 -5.43
N CYS A 60 -3.73 -20.52 -5.88
CA CYS A 60 -4.04 -21.73 -5.15
C CYS A 60 -3.18 -22.89 -5.68
N VAL A 61 -2.30 -23.47 -4.87
CA VAL A 61 -1.36 -24.54 -5.26
C VAL A 61 -2.06 -25.73 -5.95
N PRO A 62 -3.08 -26.38 -5.37
CA PRO A 62 -3.72 -27.53 -6.02
C PRO A 62 -4.48 -27.18 -7.31
N HIS A 63 -4.78 -25.90 -7.53
CA HIS A 63 -5.58 -25.42 -8.67
C HIS A 63 -4.82 -24.40 -9.53
N CYS A 64 -3.49 -24.39 -9.44
CA CYS A 64 -2.67 -23.39 -10.11
C CYS A 64 -2.66 -23.64 -11.63
N PHE A 65 -2.71 -24.90 -12.06
CA PHE A 65 -2.86 -25.28 -13.47
C PHE A 65 -4.25 -24.94 -14.02
N MET A 66 -5.28 -24.90 -13.17
CA MET A 66 -6.63 -24.47 -13.53
C MET A 66 -6.77 -22.94 -13.61
N GLY A 67 -5.73 -22.19 -13.24
CA GLY A 67 -5.71 -20.72 -13.33
C GLY A 67 -6.38 -20.02 -12.16
N MET A 68 -6.47 -20.69 -11.01
CA MET A 68 -6.96 -20.07 -9.79
C MET A 68 -5.90 -19.14 -9.20
N THR A 69 -5.83 -17.95 -9.78
CA THR A 69 -4.91 -16.86 -9.43
C THR A 69 -5.68 -15.60 -9.08
N GLY A 70 -5.10 -14.74 -8.26
CA GLY A 70 -5.64 -13.42 -7.97
C GLY A 70 -4.52 -12.41 -7.71
N SER A 71 -4.91 -11.15 -7.59
CA SER A 71 -3.99 -10.06 -7.32
C SER A 71 -4.57 -9.01 -6.38
N ILE A 72 -3.67 -8.41 -5.60
CA ILE A 72 -3.91 -7.29 -4.71
C ILE A 72 -3.07 -6.14 -5.24
N THR A 73 -3.72 -5.09 -5.75
CA THR A 73 -3.05 -3.83 -6.07
C THR A 73 -2.88 -3.06 -4.77
N VAL A 74 -1.65 -2.73 -4.42
CA VAL A 74 -1.34 -2.01 -3.19
C VAL A 74 -1.03 -0.57 -3.54
N GLY A 75 -1.85 0.36 -3.05
CA GLY A 75 -1.62 1.79 -3.24
C GLY A 75 -0.43 2.28 -2.41
N THR A 76 0.06 3.47 -2.75
CA THR A 76 0.92 4.23 -1.86
C THR A 76 0.02 4.97 -0.85
N PRO A 77 0.32 4.93 0.47
CA PRO A 77 -0.33 5.81 1.41
C PRO A 77 -0.11 7.25 0.99
N VAL A 78 -1.14 8.09 1.04
CA VAL A 78 -0.96 9.53 0.90
C VAL A 78 -0.32 10.04 2.18
N VAL A 79 0.91 10.52 2.10
CA VAL A 79 1.60 11.15 3.23
C VAL A 79 1.45 12.66 3.06
N ILE A 80 0.77 13.31 4.01
CA ILE A 80 0.62 14.77 3.97
C ILE A 80 2.02 15.39 4.05
N GLY A 81 2.35 16.25 3.09
CA GLY A 81 3.67 16.88 3.01
C GLY A 81 4.70 16.12 2.17
N ASP A 82 4.41 14.92 1.67
CA ASP A 82 5.22 14.23 0.65
C ASP A 82 4.87 14.82 -0.72
N LEU A 83 5.55 15.90 -1.06
CA LEU A 83 5.29 16.72 -2.24
C LEU A 83 5.99 16.18 -3.49
N ASN A 84 6.98 15.31 -3.33
CA ASN A 84 7.68 14.67 -4.44
C ASN A 84 7.21 13.22 -4.73
N SER A 85 6.34 12.67 -3.87
CA SER A 85 5.78 11.31 -3.92
C SER A 85 6.81 10.19 -3.80
N ASP A 86 7.87 10.39 -3.00
CA ASP A 86 8.90 9.39 -2.73
C ASP A 86 8.60 8.49 -1.51
N GLY A 87 7.49 8.75 -0.82
CA GLY A 87 7.01 8.01 0.34
C GLY A 87 7.57 8.49 1.68
N ALA A 88 8.36 9.57 1.68
CA ALA A 88 8.87 10.23 2.88
C ALA A 88 8.47 11.72 2.89
N VAL A 89 8.56 12.34 4.06
CA VAL A 89 8.48 13.81 4.20
C VAL A 89 9.81 14.28 4.74
N ASN A 90 10.62 14.87 3.86
CA ASN A 90 11.99 15.24 4.16
C ASN A 90 12.44 16.51 3.39
N ALA A 91 13.75 16.71 3.30
CA ALA A 91 14.34 17.93 2.75
C ALA A 91 13.93 18.23 1.29
N PRO A 92 13.91 17.25 0.38
CA PRO A 92 13.25 17.37 -0.92
C PRO A 92 11.84 17.98 -0.90
N ASP A 93 10.96 17.54 0.01
CA ASP A 93 9.60 18.08 0.09
C ASP A 93 9.58 19.51 0.62
N LEU A 94 10.39 19.79 1.64
CA LEU A 94 10.58 21.14 2.14
C LEU A 94 11.06 22.08 1.03
N ALA A 95 11.99 21.64 0.18
CA ALA A 95 12.45 22.43 -0.96
C ALA A 95 11.32 22.70 -1.97
N THR A 96 10.46 21.70 -2.22
CA THR A 96 9.26 21.86 -3.06
C THR A 96 8.29 22.87 -2.45
N LEU A 97 8.02 22.80 -1.15
CA LEU A 97 7.16 23.74 -0.43
C LEU A 97 7.69 25.18 -0.52
N LEU A 98 8.97 25.38 -0.19
CA LEU A 98 9.61 26.71 -0.23
C LEU A 98 9.67 27.28 -1.64
N SER A 99 9.77 26.44 -2.67
CA SER A 99 9.72 26.88 -4.07
C SER A 99 8.33 27.36 -4.50
N ALA A 100 7.28 26.92 -3.80
CA ALA A 100 5.89 27.30 -4.06
C ALA A 100 5.38 28.43 -3.16
N TRP A 101 6.23 29.03 -2.31
CA TRP A 101 5.85 30.00 -1.29
C TRP A 101 5.04 31.18 -1.84
N GLY A 102 3.92 31.49 -1.18
CA GLY A 102 2.95 32.51 -1.59
C GLY A 102 2.10 32.12 -2.82
N GLY A 103 2.35 30.94 -3.41
CA GLY A 103 1.60 30.40 -4.53
C GLY A 103 0.36 29.59 -4.09
N LYS A 104 -0.22 28.86 -5.04
CA LYS A 104 -1.28 27.88 -4.82
C LYS A 104 -0.81 26.51 -5.32
N GLY A 105 -1.46 25.45 -4.88
CA GLY A 105 -1.25 24.11 -5.45
C GLY A 105 -0.99 23.06 -4.38
N PRO A 106 -0.30 21.96 -4.71
CA PRO A 106 -0.14 20.82 -3.79
C PRO A 106 0.59 21.13 -2.48
N ALA A 107 1.36 22.22 -2.44
CA ALA A 107 2.08 22.68 -1.26
C ALA A 107 1.21 23.52 -0.28
N ASP A 108 -0.02 23.87 -0.66
CA ASP A 108 -1.04 24.47 0.20
C ASP A 108 -1.77 23.32 0.92
N LEU A 109 -1.14 22.84 1.99
CA LEU A 109 -1.48 21.64 2.74
C LEU A 109 -2.69 21.87 3.67
N ASP A 110 -2.91 23.11 4.11
CA ASP A 110 -4.09 23.48 4.90
C ASP A 110 -5.28 23.94 4.06
N HIS A 111 -5.09 24.08 2.74
CA HIS A 111 -6.07 24.54 1.76
C HIS A 111 -6.62 25.95 2.04
N SER A 112 -5.82 26.83 2.65
CA SER A 112 -6.16 28.23 2.88
C SER A 112 -6.17 29.07 1.60
N GLY A 113 -5.56 28.57 0.53
CA GLY A 113 -5.42 29.24 -0.76
C GLY A 113 -4.10 29.96 -0.96
N SER A 114 -3.12 29.78 -0.07
CA SER A 114 -1.75 30.31 -0.19
C SER A 114 -0.76 29.38 0.51
N VAL A 115 0.41 29.14 -0.09
CA VAL A 115 1.50 28.39 0.56
C VAL A 115 2.24 29.31 1.53
N ASP A 116 2.15 29.06 2.83
CA ASP A 116 2.78 29.88 3.86
C ASP A 116 3.31 29.10 5.08
N ALA A 117 3.51 29.81 6.19
CA ALA A 117 4.07 29.26 7.42
C ALA A 117 3.18 28.19 8.06
N ALA A 118 1.86 28.21 7.82
CA ALA A 118 0.96 27.16 8.28
C ALA A 118 1.25 25.83 7.57
N ASP A 119 1.47 25.87 6.25
CA ASP A 119 1.82 24.68 5.46
C ASP A 119 3.19 24.12 5.86
N LEU A 120 4.16 25.01 6.09
CA LEU A 120 5.46 24.60 6.59
C LEU A 120 5.34 23.88 7.94
N ALA A 121 4.48 24.36 8.84
CA ALA A 121 4.26 23.71 10.12
C ALA A 121 3.63 22.31 9.95
N ILE A 122 2.71 22.13 9.00
CA ILE A 122 2.14 20.82 8.66
C ILE A 122 3.23 19.88 8.14
N LEU A 123 4.04 20.34 7.18
CA LEU A 123 5.11 19.53 6.58
C LEU A 123 6.12 19.09 7.65
N LEU A 124 6.59 20.00 8.51
CA LEU A 124 7.51 19.67 9.59
C LEU A 124 6.90 18.77 10.66
N GLY A 125 5.58 18.89 10.89
CA GLY A 125 4.85 17.98 11.77
C GLY A 125 4.75 16.55 11.22
N ALA A 126 4.84 16.39 9.91
CA ALA A 126 4.82 15.10 9.20
C ALA A 126 6.21 14.53 8.89
N TRP A 127 7.30 15.18 9.33
CA TRP A 127 8.67 14.82 8.97
C TRP A 127 9.04 13.37 9.31
N THR A 128 9.58 12.63 8.33
CA THR A 128 9.93 11.21 8.48
C THR A 128 11.44 10.92 8.50
N GLY A 129 12.29 11.91 8.16
CA GLY A 129 13.75 11.75 8.17
C GLY A 129 14.40 12.06 6.84
#